data_AF-A0A533V193-F1
#
_entry.id   AF-A0A533V193-F1
#
_cell.length_a   1.000
_cell.length_b   1.000
_cell.length_c   1.000
_cell.angle_alpha   90.00
_cell.angle_beta   90.00
_cell.angle_gamma   90.00
#
_symmetry.space_group_name_H-M   'P 1'
#
loop_
_entity.id
_entity.type
_entity.pdbx_description
1 polymer ?
#
loop_
_entity_poly.entity_id
_entity_poly.type
_entity_poly.pdbx_seq_one_letter_code
_entity_poly.pdbx_strand_id
1 'polypeptide(L)'
;MTVEQILQKEIEESRIWLDQENEESTYKRDLHKRIELINLTLENMKDPNIYICALIESKMKKIIDKINETNSMIEADPLHSELRILDWILYQVCINEKSTYSGDNLGKAGSYIE
;
A
#
# COMPACT_ATOMS: atom_id res chain seq x y z
N MET A 1 -4.19 -5.13 -16.19
CA MET A 1 -2.87 -5.16 -15.54
C MET A 1 -3.09 -5.75 -14.17
N THR A 2 -2.33 -6.78 -13.77
CA THR A 2 -2.47 -7.37 -12.44
C THR A 2 -1.97 -6.40 -11.37
N VAL A 3 -2.39 -6.58 -10.11
CA VAL A 3 -1.86 -5.79 -8.99
C VAL A 3 -0.34 -5.86 -8.95
N GLU A 4 0.22 -7.05 -9.09
CA GLU A 4 1.67 -7.26 -9.12
C GLU A 4 2.35 -6.44 -10.22
N GLN A 5 1.80 -6.41 -11.43
CA GLN A 5 2.33 -5.60 -12.54
C GLN A 5 2.24 -4.09 -12.25
N ILE A 6 1.15 -3.62 -11.65
CA ILE A 6 0.99 -2.21 -11.27
C ILE A 6 2.06 -1.81 -10.25
N LEU A 7 2.25 -2.64 -9.23
CA LEU A 7 3.24 -2.42 -8.17
C LEU A 7 4.68 -2.50 -8.70
N GLN A 8 4.99 -3.46 -9.56
CA GLN A 8 6.30 -3.57 -10.21
C GLN A 8 6.60 -2.36 -11.10
N LYS A 9 5.62 -1.89 -11.86
CA LYS A 9 5.75 -0.69 -12.69
C LYS A 9 6.05 0.56 -11.85
N GLU A 10 5.35 0.73 -10.73
CA GLU A 10 5.60 1.86 -9.82
C GLU A 10 7.01 1.82 -9.22
N ILE A 11 7.55 0.62 -8.93
CA ILE A 11 8.95 0.47 -8.51
C ILE A 11 9.90 0.91 -9.63
N GLU A 12 9.67 0.48 -10.86
CA GLU A 12 10.49 0.85 -12.01
C GLU A 12 10.49 2.36 -12.24
N GLU A 13 9.31 2.99 -12.28
CA GLU A 13 9.18 4.44 -12.42
C GLU A 13 9.87 5.18 -11.26
N SER A 14 9.70 4.70 -10.02
CA SER A 14 10.37 5.29 -8.86
C SER A 14 11.90 5.20 -8.95
N ARG A 15 12.44 4.09 -9.48
CA ARG A 15 13.89 3.93 -9.70
C ARG A 15 14.41 4.89 -10.75
N ILE A 16 13.70 5.04 -11.87
CA ILE A 16 14.06 6.01 -12.92
C ILE A 16 14.16 7.42 -12.34
N TRP A 17 13.20 7.82 -11.50
CA TRP A 17 13.25 9.13 -10.85
C TRP A 17 14.38 9.25 -9.82
N LEU A 18 14.67 8.19 -9.05
CA LEU A 18 15.80 8.19 -8.13
C LEU A 18 17.15 8.35 -8.84
N ASP A 19 17.34 7.69 -9.97
CA ASP A 19 18.58 7.77 -10.75
C ASP A 19 18.80 9.17 -11.36
N GLN A 20 17.73 9.93 -11.54
CA GLN A 20 17.77 11.32 -12.02
C GLN A 20 17.94 12.34 -10.88
N GLU A 21 17.64 11.95 -9.64
CA GLU A 21 17.61 12.83 -8.48
C GLU A 21 18.99 12.90 -7.80
N ASN A 22 19.69 14.01 -8.02
CA ASN A 22 21.05 14.20 -7.53
C ASN A 22 21.09 14.82 -6.12
N GLU A 23 19.98 15.41 -5.64
CA GLU A 23 19.93 16.10 -4.36
C GLU A 23 19.20 15.28 -3.30
N GLU A 24 19.67 15.36 -2.05
CA GLU A 24 18.93 14.81 -0.91
C GLU A 24 17.71 15.70 -0.65
N SER A 25 16.53 15.14 -0.91
CA SER A 25 15.26 15.86 -0.87
C SER A 25 14.16 15.02 -0.23
N THR A 26 13.07 15.69 0.17
CA THR A 26 11.85 15.01 0.60
C THR A 26 11.33 14.07 -0.49
N TYR A 27 11.44 14.46 -1.76
CA TYR A 27 11.04 13.63 -2.89
C TYR A 27 11.89 12.36 -3.00
N LYS A 28 13.23 12.48 -2.92
CA LYS A 28 14.15 11.32 -2.95
C LYS A 28 13.89 10.35 -1.80
N ARG A 29 13.71 10.87 -0.59
CA ARG A 29 13.32 10.09 0.60
C ARG A 29 12.02 9.32 0.36
N ASP A 30 11.02 9.99 -0.18
CA ASP A 30 9.70 9.41 -0.41
C ASP A 30 9.72 8.36 -1.53
N LEU A 31 10.54 8.53 -2.57
CA LEU A 31 10.77 7.53 -3.62
C LEU A 31 11.41 6.25 -3.05
N HIS A 32 12.45 6.39 -2.22
CA HIS A 32 13.05 5.24 -1.54
C HIS A 32 12.03 4.51 -0.66
N LYS A 33 11.25 5.26 0.13
CA LYS A 33 10.21 4.69 0.99
C LYS A 33 9.12 4.00 0.16
N ARG A 34 8.74 4.55 -0.99
CA ARG A 34 7.77 3.94 -1.91
C ARG A 34 8.24 2.57 -2.39
N ILE A 35 9.48 2.49 -2.88
CA ILE A 35 10.07 1.22 -3.33
C ILE A 35 10.13 0.20 -2.18
N GLU A 36 10.55 0.62 -0.99
CA GLU A 36 10.60 -0.23 0.21
C GLU A 36 9.23 -0.83 0.53
N LEU A 37 8.19 0.00 0.61
CA LEU A 37 6.84 -0.43 0.97
C LEU A 37 6.20 -1.33 -0.09
N ILE A 38 6.42 -1.03 -1.37
CA ILE A 38 5.89 -1.86 -2.44
C ILE A 38 6.57 -3.23 -2.46
N ASN A 39 7.90 -3.29 -2.33
CA ASN A 39 8.61 -4.57 -2.23
C ASN A 39 8.11 -5.39 -1.04
N LEU A 40 7.95 -4.78 0.13
CA LEU A 40 7.40 -5.47 1.30
C LEU A 40 5.98 -6.01 1.03
N THR A 41 5.15 -5.24 0.33
CA THR A 41 3.79 -5.66 -0.05
C THR A 41 3.84 -6.88 -0.97
N LEU A 42 4.66 -6.82 -2.03
CA LEU A 42 4.85 -7.91 -2.98
C LEU A 42 5.35 -9.19 -2.31
N GLU A 43 6.30 -9.10 -1.37
CA GLU A 43 6.78 -10.26 -0.61
C GLU A 43 5.67 -10.89 0.24
N ASN A 44 4.87 -10.07 0.95
CA ASN A 44 3.78 -10.58 1.77
C ASN A 44 2.65 -11.22 0.93
N MET A 45 2.41 -10.72 -0.29
CA MET A 45 1.42 -11.30 -1.21
C MET A 45 1.80 -12.71 -1.70
N LYS A 46 3.05 -13.17 -1.51
CA LYS A 46 3.46 -14.54 -1.85
C LYS A 46 2.91 -15.58 -0.87
N ASP A 47 2.55 -15.16 0.35
CA ASP A 47 1.94 -16.05 1.35
C ASP A 47 0.41 -15.94 1.29
N PRO A 48 -0.30 -17.00 0.84
CA PRO A 48 -1.76 -16.97 0.73
C PRO A 48 -2.49 -16.88 2.09
N ASN A 49 -1.80 -17.09 3.22
CA ASN A 49 -2.39 -16.95 4.55
C ASN A 49 -2.40 -15.49 5.04
N ILE A 50 -1.70 -14.59 4.35
CA ILE A 50 -1.64 -13.18 4.73
C ILE A 50 -2.78 -12.43 4.05
N TYR A 51 -3.67 -11.86 4.85
CA TYR A 51 -4.63 -10.88 4.34
C TYR A 51 -3.96 -9.51 4.22
N ILE A 52 -3.47 -9.22 3.02
CA ILE A 52 -2.59 -8.08 2.75
C ILE A 52 -3.22 -6.72 3.07
N CYS A 53 -4.52 -6.55 2.81
CA CYS A 53 -5.26 -5.33 3.15
C CYS A 53 -5.20 -5.03 4.65
N ALA A 54 -5.49 -6.02 5.49
CA ALA A 54 -5.42 -5.84 6.95
C ALA A 54 -3.98 -5.60 7.44
N LEU A 55 -2.98 -6.18 6.78
CA LEU A 55 -1.57 -5.91 7.11
C LEU A 55 -1.23 -4.42 6.86
N ILE A 56 -1.63 -3.88 5.71
CA ILE A 56 -1.42 -2.48 5.35
C ILE A 56 -2.17 -1.55 6.30
N GLU A 57 -3.46 -1.80 6.55
CA GLU A 57 -4.28 -1.01 7.49
C GLU A 57 -3.70 -1.02 8.91
N SER A 58 -3.24 -2.18 9.38
CA SER A 58 -2.57 -2.31 10.68
C SER A 58 -1.29 -1.47 10.75
N LYS A 59 -0.52 -1.42 9.66
CA LYS A 59 0.67 -0.58 9.58
C LYS A 59 0.32 0.91 9.56
N MET A 60 -0.70 1.31 8.78
CA MET A 60 -1.19 2.70 8.76
C MET A 60 -1.65 3.16 10.14
N LYS A 61 -2.41 2.32 10.87
CA LYS A 61 -2.83 2.62 12.24
C LYS A 61 -1.63 2.92 13.15
N LYS A 62 -0.61 2.06 13.13
CA LYS A 62 0.62 2.29 13.91
C LYS A 62 1.32 3.60 13.56
N ILE A 63 1.28 4.02 12.30
CA ILE A 63 1.89 5.30 11.90
C ILE A 63 1.03 6.49 12.35
N ILE A 64 -0.29 6.39 12.25
CA ILE A 64 -1.22 7.40 12.78
C ILE A 64 -1.00 7.59 14.29
N ASP A 65 -0.89 6.48 15.04
CA ASP A 65 -0.62 6.53 16.48
C ASP A 65 0.70 7.26 16.76
N LYS A 66 1.77 6.95 16.03
CA LYS A 66 3.06 7.65 16.14
C LYS A 66 2.98 9.14 15.81
N ILE A 67 2.24 9.53 14.77
CA ILE A 67 2.02 10.93 14.42
C ILE A 67 1.32 11.66 15.57
N ASN A 68 0.28 11.05 16.15
CA ASN A 68 -0.46 11.64 17.27
C ASN A 68 0.41 11.81 18.52
N GLU A 69 1.39 10.93 18.72
CA GLU A 69 2.38 11.03 19.81
C GLU A 69 3.52 12.04 19.50
N THR A 70 3.70 12.40 18.23
CA THR A 70 4.78 13.27 17.77
C THR A 70 4.35 14.74 17.80
N ASN A 71 4.96 15.52 18.70
CA ASN A 71 4.68 16.96 18.83
C ASN A 71 5.46 17.84 17.84
N SER A 72 6.33 17.26 17.01
CA SER A 72 7.18 17.97 16.04
C SER A 72 6.70 17.73 14.61
N MET A 73 6.36 18.81 13.91
CA MET A 73 5.97 18.75 12.50
C MET A 73 7.08 18.18 11.60
N ILE A 74 8.35 18.47 11.92
CA ILE A 74 9.51 17.98 11.15
C ILE A 74 9.68 16.47 11.34
N GLU A 75 9.44 15.97 12.55
CA GLU A 75 9.53 14.53 12.85
C GLU A 75 8.32 13.76 12.32
N ALA A 76 7.15 14.40 12.27
CA ALA A 76 5.91 13.82 11.72
C ALA A 76 5.88 13.80 10.18
N ASP A 77 6.58 14.71 9.50
CA ASP A 77 6.57 14.82 8.04
C ASP A 77 6.88 13.50 7.31
N PRO A 78 7.96 12.75 7.63
CA PRO A 78 8.20 11.45 7.01
C PRO A 78 7.07 10.43 7.25
N LEU A 79 6.42 10.48 8.41
CA LEU A 79 5.32 9.58 8.76
C LEU A 79 4.08 9.88 7.91
N HIS A 80 3.80 11.16 7.65
CA HIS A 80 2.72 11.56 6.74
C HIS A 80 2.98 11.11 5.30
N SER A 81 4.22 11.22 4.81
CA SER A 81 4.60 10.67 3.51
C SER A 81 4.42 9.14 3.46
N GLU A 82 4.84 8.42 4.50
CA GLU A 82 4.67 6.97 4.59
C GLU A 82 3.18 6.58 4.55
N LEU A 83 2.31 7.31 5.27
CA LEU A 83 0.86 7.09 5.22
C LEU A 83 0.27 7.28 3.82
N ARG A 84 0.65 8.36 3.12
CA ARG A 84 0.16 8.62 1.76
C ARG A 84 0.56 7.53 0.78
N ILE A 85 1.77 6.98 0.93
CA ILE A 85 2.24 5.86 0.11
C ILE A 85 1.43 4.60 0.44
N LEU A 86 1.23 4.28 1.72
CA LEU A 86 0.45 3.11 2.14
C LEU A 86 -1.01 3.20 1.70
N ASP A 87 -1.62 4.39 1.75
CA ASP A 87 -2.97 4.64 1.27
C ASP A 87 -3.10 4.32 -0.24
N TRP A 88 -2.13 4.76 -1.04
CA TRP A 88 -2.09 4.41 -2.47
C TRP A 88 -1.92 2.90 -2.69
N ILE A 89 -1.03 2.24 -1.95
CA ILE A 89 -0.83 0.78 -2.05
C ILE A 89 -2.13 0.05 -1.66
N LEU A 90 -2.77 0.44 -0.56
CA LEU A 90 -4.03 -0.12 -0.10
C LEU A 90 -5.10 -0.01 -1.19
N TYR A 91 -5.21 1.16 -1.82
CA TYR A 91 -6.12 1.38 -2.95
C TYR A 91 -5.85 0.40 -4.09
N GLN A 92 -4.59 0.25 -4.52
CA GLN A 92 -4.24 -0.66 -5.62
C GLN A 92 -4.55 -2.12 -5.27
N VAL A 93 -4.23 -2.56 -4.06
CA VAL A 93 -4.35 -3.97 -3.68
C VAL A 93 -5.82 -4.32 -3.41
N CYS A 94 -6.52 -3.53 -2.60
CA CYS A 94 -7.85 -3.90 -2.09
C CYS A 94 -8.99 -3.63 -3.07
N ILE A 95 -8.84 -2.70 -4.02
CA ILE A 95 -9.84 -2.52 -5.09
C ILE A 95 -9.77 -3.65 -6.10
N ASN A 96 -8.56 -4.14 -6.39
CA ASN A 96 -8.39 -5.28 -7.28
C ASN A 96 -8.76 -6.62 -6.62
N GLU A 97 -8.74 -6.72 -5.28
CA GLU A 97 -9.38 -7.86 -4.59
C GLU A 97 -10.91 -7.83 -4.73
N LYS A 98 -11.56 -6.66 -4.70
CA LYS A 98 -13.03 -6.57 -4.87
C LYS A 98 -13.49 -6.91 -6.29
N SER A 99 -12.66 -6.69 -7.30
CA SER A 99 -12.99 -7.01 -8.70
C SER A 99 -12.80 -8.50 -9.04
N THR A 100 -12.04 -9.26 -8.24
CA THR A 100 -11.96 -10.72 -8.39
C THR A 100 -13.10 -11.45 -7.68
N TYR A 101 -13.72 -10.84 -6.67
CA TYR A 101 -14.89 -11.38 -5.96
C TYR A 101 -16.26 -11.05 -6.59
N SER A 102 -16.33 -10.23 -7.63
CA SER A 102 -17.58 -9.97 -8.37
C SER A 102 -17.86 -10.97 -9.51
N GLY A 103 -17.08 -12.05 -9.61
CA GLY A 103 -17.13 -13.01 -10.70
C GLY A 103 -17.85 -14.33 -10.44
N ASP A 104 -18.10 -14.75 -9.19
CA ASP A 104 -18.77 -16.01 -8.89
C ASP A 104 -19.50 -15.93 -7.54
N ASN A 105 -20.84 -15.97 -7.59
CA ASN A 105 -21.84 -16.19 -6.52
C ASN A 105 -23.04 -15.24 -6.53
N LEU A 106 -23.51 -14.78 -7.70
CA LEU A 106 -24.94 -14.50 -7.89
C LEU A 106 -25.67 -15.81 -8.29
N GLY A 107 -25.64 -16.76 -7.37
CA GLY A 107 -26.27 -18.06 -7.53
C GLY A 107 -26.56 -18.65 -6.15
N LYS A 108 -27.76 -18.37 -5.64
CA LYS A 108 -28.39 -18.96 -4.44
C LYS A 108 -28.03 -18.32 -3.10
N ALA A 109 -28.70 -17.22 -2.78
CA ALA A 109 -29.13 -16.96 -1.41
C ALA A 109 -30.49 -16.23 -1.47
N GLY A 110 -31.56 -16.91 -1.09
CA GLY A 110 -32.88 -16.29 -1.03
C GLY A 110 -34.07 -17.23 -1.09
N SER A 111 -34.04 -18.36 -0.38
CA SER A 111 -35.25 -19.01 0.13
C SER A 111 -34.80 -20.17 1.00
N TYR A 112 -34.62 -19.95 2.30
CA TYR A 112 -34.98 -20.89 3.35
C TYR A 112 -34.93 -20.17 4.72
N ILE A 113 -35.99 -20.40 5.50
CA ILE A 113 -36.19 -20.18 6.95
C ILE A 113 -36.50 -18.72 7.35
N GLU A 114 -37.62 -18.35 7.99
CA GLU A 114 -38.90 -18.98 8.37
C GLU A 114 -39.95 -17.86 8.47
#